data_AF-A0A1G2YPD3-F1
#
_entry.id   AF-A0A1G2YPD3-F1
#
_cell.length_a   1.000
_cell.length_b   1.000
_cell.length_c   1.000
_cell.angle_alpha   90.00
_cell.angle_beta   90.00
_cell.angle_gamma   90.00
#
_symmetry.space_group_name_H-M   'P 1'
#
loop_
_entity.id
_entity.type
_entity.pdbx_description
1 polymer ?
#
loop_
_entity_poly.entity_id
_entity_poly.type
_entity_poly.pdbx_seq_one_letter_code
_entity_poly.pdbx_strand_id
1 'polypeptide(L)'
;MKRITLNFIVDFVSFIVFVGLAFTGFIIRYILPPGTGGLGRELSGGRGREEIQYFLSMTRFQWGDIHFVLSIVFIALIVIHIILHFGWIKGYFKSMFGVSQKCKSD
;
A
#
# COMPACT_ATOMS: atom_id res chain seq x y z
N MET A 1 12.36 -22.04 -11.57
CA MET A 1 11.19 -21.33 -12.14
C MET A 1 11.69 -20.30 -13.15
N LYS A 2 10.95 -20.01 -14.23
CA LYS A 2 11.34 -18.95 -15.18
C LYS A 2 11.38 -17.62 -14.42
N ARG A 3 12.39 -16.77 -14.67
CA ARG A 3 12.52 -15.44 -14.03
C ARG A 3 11.23 -14.61 -14.17
N ILE A 4 10.54 -14.77 -15.31
CA ILE A 4 9.24 -14.16 -15.59
C ILE A 4 8.15 -14.57 -14.58
N THR A 5 8.12 -15.84 -14.17
CA THR A 5 7.14 -16.34 -13.19
C THR A 5 7.41 -15.77 -11.81
N LEU A 6 8.69 -15.65 -11.41
CA LEU A 6 9.05 -15.03 -10.13
C LEU A 6 8.67 -13.55 -10.09
N ASN A 7 8.95 -12.80 -11.16
CA ASN A 7 8.56 -11.39 -11.26
C ASN A 7 7.03 -11.25 -11.14
N PHE A 8 6.26 -12.06 -11.89
CA PHE A 8 4.81 -12.03 -11.83
C PHE A 8 4.26 -12.34 -10.42
N ILE A 9 4.84 -13.33 -9.72
CA ILE A 9 4.43 -13.67 -8.36
C ILE A 9 4.73 -12.52 -7.40
N VAL A 10 5.93 -11.94 -7.45
CA VAL A 10 6.30 -10.82 -6.57
C VAL A 10 5.40 -9.62 -6.82
N ASP A 11 5.12 -9.29 -8.08
CA ASP A 11 4.24 -8.18 -8.45
C ASP A 11 2.80 -8.42 -7.96
N PHE A 12 2.29 -9.63 -8.14
CA PHE A 12 0.94 -10.01 -7.71
C PHE A 12 0.80 -10.00 -6.17
N VAL A 13 1.78 -10.54 -5.45
CA VAL A 13 1.80 -10.51 -3.98
C VAL A 13 1.92 -9.07 -3.48
N SER A 14 2.77 -8.26 -4.11
CA SER A 14 2.90 -6.83 -3.77
C SER A 14 1.58 -6.09 -3.95
N PHE A 15 0.83 -6.40 -5.01
CA PHE A 15 -0.49 -5.83 -5.26
C PHE A 15 -1.51 -6.21 -4.18
N ILE A 16 -1.57 -7.48 -3.79
CA ILE A 16 -2.47 -7.93 -2.72
C ILE A 16 -2.14 -7.23 -1.40
N VAL A 17 -0.84 -7.16 -1.04
CA VAL A 17 -0.40 -6.48 0.18
C VAL A 17 -0.72 -4.99 0.12
N PHE A 18 -0.56 -4.34 -1.04
CA PHE A 18 -0.94 -2.94 -1.24
C PHE A 18 -2.43 -2.70 -1.02
N VAL A 19 -3.30 -3.57 -1.56
CA VAL A 19 -4.76 -3.48 -1.36
C VAL A 19 -5.10 -3.65 0.12
N GLY A 20 -4.49 -4.62 0.82
CA GLY A 20 -4.67 -4.80 2.25
C GLY A 20 -4.20 -3.58 3.06
N LEU A 21 -3.08 -2.98 2.68
CA LEU A 21 -2.54 -1.77 3.30
C LEU A 21 -3.49 -0.57 3.11
N ALA A 22 -4.00 -0.37 1.90
CA ALA A 22 -4.96 0.68 1.59
C ALA A 22 -6.28 0.49 2.36
N PHE A 23 -6.79 -0.75 2.41
CA PHE A 23 -8.01 -1.09 3.12
C PHE A 23 -7.88 -0.86 4.63
N THR A 24 -6.81 -1.33 5.25
CA THR A 24 -6.55 -1.11 6.69
C THR A 24 -6.35 0.38 7.01
N GLY A 25 -5.63 1.13 6.16
CA GLY A 25 -5.48 2.57 6.30
C GLY A 25 -6.82 3.31 6.18
N PHE A 26 -7.68 2.89 5.25
CA PHE A 26 -9.03 3.43 5.09
C PHE A 26 -9.88 3.18 6.34
N ILE A 27 -9.85 1.96 6.91
CA ILE A 27 -10.55 1.63 8.16
C ILE A 27 -10.09 2.56 9.28
N ILE A 28 -8.78 2.68 9.51
CA ILE A 28 -8.23 3.52 10.59
C ILE A 28 -8.59 5.00 10.40
N ARG A 29 -8.62 5.49 9.16
CA ARG A 29 -8.86 6.90 8.87
C ARG A 29 -10.34 7.29 8.90
N TYR A 30 -11.21 6.48 8.33
CA TYR A 30 -12.61 6.83 8.10
C TYR A 30 -13.58 6.13 9.06
N ILE A 31 -13.30 4.88 9.41
CA ILE A 31 -14.15 4.09 10.30
C ILE A 31 -13.77 4.33 11.76
N LEU A 32 -12.46 4.38 12.08
CA LEU A 32 -11.93 4.52 13.44
C LEU A 32 -11.06 5.79 13.67
N PRO A 33 -11.51 7.02 13.32
CA PRO A 33 -10.67 8.20 13.53
C PRO A 33 -10.52 8.56 15.02
N PRO A 34 -9.33 9.02 15.44
CA PRO A 34 -9.09 9.46 16.81
C PRO A 34 -9.81 10.79 17.06
N GLY A 35 -10.79 10.78 17.97
CA GLY A 35 -11.45 12.00 18.42
C GLY A 35 -12.63 12.45 17.55
N THR A 36 -13.82 12.33 18.13
CA THR A 36 -14.99 13.22 17.94
C THR A 36 -15.65 13.41 16.57
N GLY A 37 -15.44 12.61 15.53
CA GLY A 37 -16.19 12.84 14.29
C GLY A 37 -16.20 11.78 13.19
N GLY A 38 -15.83 10.53 13.46
CA GLY A 38 -15.81 9.48 12.44
C GLY A 38 -17.16 8.85 12.12
N LEU A 39 -17.27 8.27 10.92
CA LEU A 39 -18.40 7.45 10.48
C LEU A 39 -18.68 6.29 11.46
N GLY A 40 -17.65 5.75 12.12
CA GLY A 40 -17.82 4.74 13.17
C GLY A 40 -18.65 5.23 14.36
N ARG A 41 -18.65 6.53 14.67
CA ARG A 41 -19.46 7.09 15.77
C ARG A 41 -20.95 7.18 15.41
N GLU A 42 -21.26 7.36 14.14
CA GLU A 42 -22.62 7.39 13.61
C GLU A 42 -23.19 5.97 13.52
N LEU A 43 -22.39 5.01 13.07
CA LEU A 43 -22.75 3.59 13.04
C LEU A 43 -22.91 2.97 14.45
N SER A 44 -22.18 3.47 15.46
CA SER A 44 -22.22 2.92 16.83
C SER A 44 -23.30 3.54 17.74
N GLY A 45 -24.16 4.45 17.25
CA GLY A 45 -25.21 5.06 18.07
C GLY A 45 -24.64 6.03 19.11
N GLY A 46 -24.16 7.19 18.65
CA GLY A 46 -23.48 8.16 19.49
C GLY A 46 -24.23 8.59 20.76
N ARG A 47 -23.63 8.35 21.92
CA ARG A 47 -23.74 9.19 23.12
C ARG A 47 -22.40 9.17 23.87
N GLY A 48 -21.96 10.35 24.29
CA GLY A 48 -20.60 10.59 24.77
C GLY A 48 -20.17 9.69 25.94
N ARG A 49 -19.04 9.03 25.75
CA ARG A 49 -17.94 8.69 26.67
C ARG A 49 -16.91 7.92 25.81
N GLU A 50 -15.71 7.69 26.31
CA GLU A 50 -14.65 6.93 25.64
C GLU A 50 -15.07 5.47 25.35
N GLU A 51 -16.04 5.25 24.47
CA GLU A 51 -16.32 3.93 23.95
C GLU A 51 -15.24 3.58 22.94
N ILE A 52 -14.40 2.64 23.34
CA ILE A 52 -13.45 1.94 22.49
C ILE A 52 -14.21 1.50 21.24
N GLN A 53 -13.90 2.10 20.09
CA GLN A 53 -14.56 1.74 18.83
C GLN A 53 -14.04 0.38 18.37
N TYR A 54 -14.95 -0.59 18.28
CA TYR A 54 -14.65 -1.94 17.80
C TYR A 54 -15.13 -2.06 16.35
N PHE A 55 -14.21 -2.42 15.45
CA PHE A 55 -14.55 -2.84 14.08
C PHE A 55 -14.07 -4.27 13.89
N LEU A 56 -14.97 -5.18 13.50
CA LEU A 56 -14.73 -6.64 13.47
C LEU A 56 -14.15 -7.17 14.80
N SER A 57 -14.69 -6.73 15.94
CA SER A 57 -14.22 -7.10 17.28
C SER A 57 -12.78 -6.67 17.61
N MET A 58 -12.15 -5.81 16.80
CA MET A 58 -10.80 -5.30 17.02
C MET A 58 -10.79 -3.79 17.23
N THR A 59 -9.90 -3.32 18.09
CA THR A 59 -9.74 -1.89 18.41
C THR A 59 -8.92 -1.17 17.34
N ARG A 60 -9.01 0.17 17.31
CA ARG A 60 -8.15 1.02 16.47
C ARG A 60 -6.66 0.71 16.63
N PHE A 61 -6.23 0.39 17.84
CA PHE A 61 -4.84 0.06 18.13
C PHE A 61 -4.42 -1.23 17.39
N GLN A 62 -5.24 -2.27 17.48
CA GLN A 62 -4.97 -3.55 16.80
C GLN A 62 -5.01 -3.42 15.28
N TRP A 63 -5.93 -2.63 14.72
CA TRP A 63 -5.93 -2.30 13.30
C TRP A 63 -4.66 -1.54 12.89
N GLY A 64 -4.19 -0.63 13.75
CA GLY A 64 -2.92 0.06 13.61
C GLY A 64 -1.73 -0.89 13.56
N ASP A 65 -1.68 -1.88 14.45
CA ASP A 65 -0.62 -2.90 14.47
C ASP A 65 -0.62 -3.74 13.18
N ILE A 66 -1.79 -4.17 12.71
CA ILE A 66 -1.93 -4.89 11.44
C ILE A 66 -1.45 -4.02 10.27
N HIS A 67 -1.87 -2.76 10.23
CA HIS A 67 -1.45 -1.82 9.20
C HIS A 67 0.06 -1.59 9.22
N PHE A 68 0.67 -1.52 10.40
CA PHE A 68 2.11 -1.35 10.57
C PHE A 68 2.90 -2.57 10.07
N VAL A 69 2.47 -3.78 10.44
CA VAL A 69 3.10 -5.02 9.94
C VAL A 69 2.95 -5.13 8.42
N LEU A 70 1.77 -4.84 7.87
CA LEU A 70 1.54 -4.78 6.42
C LEU A 70 2.46 -3.75 5.76
N SER A 71 2.69 -2.59 6.38
CA SER A 71 3.58 -1.54 5.85
C SER A 71 5.02 -2.04 5.74
N ILE A 72 5.53 -2.72 6.77
CA ILE A 72 6.89 -3.27 6.76
C ILE A 72 7.03 -4.34 5.67
N VAL A 73 6.07 -5.25 5.58
CA VAL A 73 6.05 -6.29 4.53
C VAL A 73 5.99 -5.65 3.14
N PHE A 74 5.16 -4.62 2.97
CA PHE A 74 5.05 -3.90 1.71
C PHE A 74 6.35 -3.22 1.30
N ILE A 75 7.04 -2.56 2.23
CA ILE A 75 8.35 -1.95 1.96
C ILE A 75 9.35 -3.01 1.48
N ALA A 76 9.44 -4.16 2.17
CA ALA A 76 10.33 -5.24 1.78
C ALA A 76 10.00 -5.77 0.37
N LEU A 77 8.71 -5.96 0.06
CA LEU A 77 8.25 -6.40 -1.26
C LEU A 77 8.57 -5.38 -2.36
N ILE A 78 8.39 -4.08 -2.12
CA ILE A 78 8.71 -3.04 -3.08
C ILE A 78 10.22 -2.96 -3.35
N VAL A 79 11.06 -3.13 -2.33
CA VAL A 79 12.52 -3.21 -2.52
C VAL A 79 12.87 -4.39 -3.43
N ILE A 80 12.31 -5.57 -3.17
CA ILE A 80 12.53 -6.76 -4.00
C ILE A 80 12.02 -6.52 -5.44
N HIS A 81 10.83 -5.95 -5.59
CA HIS A 81 10.24 -5.59 -6.88
C HIS A 81 11.18 -4.68 -7.69
N ILE A 82 11.70 -3.61 -7.09
CA ILE A 82 12.62 -2.68 -7.76
C ILE A 82 13.90 -3.39 -8.20
N ILE A 83 14.47 -4.26 -7.36
CA ILE A 83 15.67 -5.04 -7.70
C ILE A 83 15.41 -5.96 -8.89
N LEU A 84 14.25 -6.64 -8.92
CA LEU A 84 13.86 -7.53 -10.02
C LEU A 84 13.62 -6.76 -11.33
N HIS A 85 13.05 -5.56 -11.26
CA HIS A 85 12.75 -4.71 -12.42
C HIS A 85 13.88 -3.73 -12.77
N PHE A 86 15.01 -3.76 -12.07
CA PHE A 86 16.11 -2.80 -12.22
C PHE A 86 16.69 -2.73 -13.65
N GLY A 87 16.67 -3.85 -14.37
CA GLY A 87 17.09 -3.90 -15.78
C GLY A 87 16.18 -3.08 -16.70
N TRP A 88 14.86 -3.14 -16.48
CA TRP A 88 13.88 -2.32 -17.18
C TRP A 88 14.03 -0.84 -16.83
N ILE A 89 14.24 -0.51 -15.55
CA ILE A 89 14.45 0.87 -15.06
C ILE A 89 15.65 1.51 -15.77
N LYS A 90 16.78 0.80 -15.88
CA LYS A 90 17.96 1.29 -16.62
C LYS A 90 17.68 1.57 -18.09
N GLY A 91 16.93 0.68 -18.75
CA GLY A 91 16.51 0.87 -20.14
C GLY A 91 15.61 2.09 -20.31
N TYR A 92 14.66 2.27 -19.40
CA TYR A 92 13.72 3.39 -19.42
C TYR A 92 14.41 4.74 -19.15
N PHE A 93 15.32 4.79 -18.17
CA PHE A 93 16.17 5.97 -17.92
C PHE A 93 17.01 6.31 -19.16
N LYS A 94 17.65 5.32 -19.78
CA LYS A 94 18.42 5.54 -21.02
C LYS A 94 17.55 6.05 -22.16
N SER A 95 16.30 5.59 -22.28
CA SER A 95 15.35 6.11 -23.27
C SER A 95 14.96 7.56 -22.98
N MET A 96 14.63 7.88 -21.73
CA MET A 96 14.21 9.22 -21.34
C MET A 96 15.32 10.26 -21.52
N PHE A 97 16.57 9.91 -21.23
CA PHE A 97 17.72 10.80 -21.41
C PHE A 97 18.40 10.69 -22.79
N GLY A 98 18.15 9.63 -23.57
CA GLY A 98 18.83 9.33 -24.84
C GLY A 98 18.00 9.60 -26.10
N VAL A 99 16.69 9.83 -26.00
CA VAL A 99 15.81 10.10 -27.16
C VAL A 99 15.97 11.51 -27.73
N SER A 100 16.69 12.42 -27.06
CA SER A 100 16.94 13.77 -27.57
C SER A 100 17.90 13.84 -28.79
N GLN A 101 18.49 12.74 -29.26
CA GLN A 101 19.55 12.77 -30.28
C GLN A 101 19.17 12.29 -31.68
N LYS A 102 17.92 11.84 -31.95
CA LYS A 102 17.60 11.20 -33.25
C LYS A 102 16.55 11.88 -34.12
N CYS A 103 16.22 13.15 -33.88
CA CYS A 103 15.29 13.90 -34.73
C CYS A 103 15.99 15.09 -35.41
N LYS A 104 17.10 14.86 -36.13
CA LYS A 104 17.65 15.84 -37.10
C LYS A 104 18.66 15.22 -38.07
N SER A 105 18.18 14.40 -39.00
CA SER A 105 18.86 14.14 -40.27
C SER A 105 17.93 13.31 -41.13
N ASP A 106 17.17 13.96 -42.00
CA ASP A 106 16.85 13.56 -43.38
C ASP A 106 16.33 14.80 -44.12
#